data_AF-A0A8J3STK4-F1
#
_entry.id   AF-A0A8J3STK4-F1
#
_cell.length_a   1.000
_cell.length_b   1.000
_cell.length_c   1.000
_cell.angle_alpha   90.00
_cell.angle_beta   90.00
_cell.angle_gamma   90.00
#
_symmetry.space_group_name_H-M   'P 1'
#
loop_
_entity.id
_entity.type
_entity.pdbx_description
1 polymer ?
#
loop_
_entity_poly.entity_id
_entity_poly.type
_entity_poly.pdbx_seq_one_letter_code
_entity_poly.pdbx_strand_id
1 'polypeptide(L)'
;MTDEQQPELARLTPVGDEGKERVRAEYGDLGDPRNPLAIAMEFFSAVVSGTRPDVEYLQVLCTPESWGQWDFDDMRRDMATRGVASRVEVPANGDPTVRFVKFVEVEEDAPMSTAQLGGLAKALILTLHWRPEADRWMVYAYGAVPPGTIAWAAESAP
;
A
#
# COMPACT_ATOMS: atom_id res chain seq x y z
N MET A 1 16.00 -2.27 -18.62
CA MET A 1 17.05 -2.44 -17.60
C MET A 1 18.38 -2.24 -18.29
N THR A 2 19.00 -1.07 -18.11
CA THR A 2 20.32 -0.77 -18.65
C THR A 2 21.39 -1.35 -17.71
N ASP A 3 22.51 -1.80 -18.27
CA ASP A 3 23.65 -2.42 -17.57
C ASP A 3 24.26 -1.55 -16.44
N GLU A 4 23.89 -0.26 -16.36
CA GLU A 4 24.38 0.68 -15.34
C GLU A 4 23.73 0.54 -13.95
N GLN A 5 22.57 -0.13 -13.81
CA GLN A 5 21.92 -0.29 -12.49
C GLN A 5 22.39 -1.52 -11.69
N GLN A 6 23.07 -2.48 -12.34
CA GLN A 6 23.59 -3.68 -11.68
C GLN A 6 24.66 -3.44 -10.58
N PRO A 7 25.64 -2.52 -10.73
CA PRO A 7 26.67 -2.33 -9.70
C PRO A 7 26.15 -1.71 -8.40
N GLU A 8 24.99 -1.04 -8.43
CA GLU A 8 24.40 -0.38 -7.25
C GLU A 8 23.57 -1.35 -6.42
N LEU A 9 22.81 -2.23 -7.06
CA LEU A 9 22.10 -3.35 -6.40
C LEU A 9 23.05 -4.33 -5.71
N ALA A 10 24.24 -4.56 -6.29
CA ALA A 10 25.28 -5.41 -5.70
C ALA A 10 25.89 -4.82 -4.42
N ARG A 11 25.67 -3.53 -4.12
CA ARG A 11 26.10 -2.85 -2.89
C ARG A 11 25.03 -2.84 -1.80
N LEU A 12 23.81 -3.26 -2.11
CA LEU A 12 22.79 -3.44 -1.09
C LEU A 12 23.19 -4.62 -0.21
N THR A 13 23.57 -4.33 1.03
CA THR A 13 23.82 -5.37 2.03
C THR A 13 22.51 -6.15 2.21
N PRO A 14 22.50 -7.48 1.99
CA PRO A 14 21.34 -8.29 2.29
C PRO A 14 20.93 -8.01 3.73
N VAL A 15 19.65 -7.77 3.94
CA VAL A 15 19.10 -7.66 5.29
C VAL A 15 19.38 -9.00 5.98
N GLY A 16 20.32 -9.00 6.93
CA GLY A 16 20.62 -10.18 7.75
C GLY A 16 19.38 -10.62 8.52
N ASP A 17 19.42 -11.82 9.10
CA ASP A 17 18.23 -12.42 9.72
C ASP A 17 17.65 -11.56 10.86
N GLU A 18 18.49 -10.81 11.59
CA GLU A 18 18.04 -9.82 12.58
C GLU A 18 17.19 -8.69 11.97
N GLY A 19 17.55 -8.22 10.78
CA GLY A 19 16.80 -7.17 10.09
C GLY A 19 15.47 -7.70 9.55
N LYS A 20 15.43 -8.95 9.08
CA LYS A 20 14.17 -9.61 8.67
C LYS A 20 13.26 -9.82 9.87
N GLU A 21 13.82 -10.22 11.01
CA GLU A 21 13.05 -10.40 12.25
C GLU A 21 12.50 -9.07 12.77
N ARG A 22 13.27 -7.97 12.67
CA ARG A 22 12.78 -6.63 12.98
C ARG A 22 11.63 -6.21 12.08
N VAL A 23 11.74 -6.43 10.77
CA VAL A 23 10.66 -6.15 9.81
C VAL A 23 9.42 -6.99 10.13
N ARG A 24 9.58 -8.28 10.42
CA ARG A 24 8.47 -9.17 10.79
C ARG A 24 7.82 -8.75 12.11
N ALA A 25 8.60 -8.34 13.11
CA ALA A 25 8.08 -7.86 14.38
C ALA A 25 7.28 -6.56 14.22
N GLU A 26 7.69 -5.68 13.30
CA GLU A 26 7.06 -4.39 13.05
C GLU A 26 5.84 -4.49 12.13
N TYR A 27 5.92 -5.29 11.06
CA TYR A 27 4.93 -5.32 9.99
C TYR A 27 4.19 -6.65 9.85
N GLY A 28 4.53 -7.67 10.62
CA GLY A 28 4.01 -9.03 10.48
C GLY A 28 4.64 -9.79 9.32
N ASP A 29 4.08 -10.95 8.99
CA ASP A 29 4.48 -11.69 7.80
C ASP A 29 3.90 -11.00 6.56
N LEU A 30 4.76 -10.44 5.71
CA LEU A 30 4.36 -9.78 4.46
C LEU A 30 4.00 -10.78 3.35
N GLY A 31 4.16 -12.08 3.59
CA GLY A 31 3.60 -13.15 2.75
C GLY A 31 2.27 -13.72 3.26
N ASP A 32 1.76 -13.25 4.41
CA ASP A 32 0.49 -13.73 4.96
C ASP A 32 -0.68 -12.90 4.40
N PRO A 33 -1.66 -13.52 3.71
CA PRO A 33 -2.84 -12.81 3.20
C PRO A 33 -3.77 -12.26 4.30
N ARG A 34 -3.54 -12.64 5.58
CA ARG A 34 -4.18 -12.02 6.75
C ARG A 34 -3.55 -10.70 7.16
N ASN A 35 -2.41 -10.34 6.57
CA ASN A 35 -1.78 -9.05 6.74
C ASN A 35 -2.32 -8.04 5.72
N PRO A 36 -3.04 -6.98 6.14
CA PRO A 36 -3.58 -5.99 5.22
C PRO A 36 -2.49 -5.23 4.45
N LEU A 37 -1.30 -5.04 5.03
CA LEU A 37 -0.19 -4.40 4.33
C LEU A 37 0.36 -5.28 3.20
N ALA A 38 0.41 -6.60 3.41
CA ALA A 38 0.81 -7.55 2.38
C ALA A 38 -0.11 -7.45 1.15
N ILE A 39 -1.43 -7.46 1.35
CA ILE A 39 -2.40 -7.31 0.27
C ILE A 39 -2.27 -5.95 -0.44
N ALA A 40 -2.00 -4.87 0.29
CA ALA A 40 -1.78 -3.56 -0.32
C ALA A 40 -0.50 -3.52 -1.18
N MET A 41 0.58 -4.17 -0.72
CA MET A 41 1.83 -4.29 -1.48
C MET A 41 1.66 -5.15 -2.73
N GLU A 42 0.95 -6.28 -2.63
CA GLU A 42 0.64 -7.13 -3.77
C GLU A 42 -0.24 -6.40 -4.80
N PHE A 43 -1.25 -5.65 -4.35
CA PHE A 43 -2.07 -4.83 -5.22
C PHE A 43 -1.24 -3.76 -5.94
N PHE A 44 -0.41 -3.02 -5.20
CA PHE A 44 0.49 -2.03 -5.78
C PHE A 44 1.40 -2.67 -6.84
N SER A 45 2.05 -3.79 -6.49
CA SER A 45 2.91 -4.53 -7.40
C SER A 45 2.16 -4.99 -8.65
N ALA A 46 0.95 -5.55 -8.51
CA ALA A 46 0.14 -6.00 -9.63
C ALA A 46 -0.26 -4.86 -10.58
N VAL A 47 -0.41 -3.64 -10.07
CA VAL A 47 -0.71 -2.46 -10.91
C VAL A 47 0.55 -1.95 -11.63
N VAL A 48 1.67 -1.77 -10.91
CA VAL A 48 2.84 -1.04 -11.44
C VAL A 48 3.89 -1.95 -12.08
N SER A 49 3.94 -3.23 -11.72
CA SER A 49 4.95 -4.16 -12.26
C SER A 49 4.74 -4.44 -13.74
N GLY A 50 5.82 -4.81 -14.43
CA GLY A 50 5.78 -5.17 -15.85
C GLY A 50 5.42 -4.00 -16.77
N THR A 51 4.94 -4.31 -17.98
CA THR A 51 4.55 -3.30 -18.99
C THR A 51 3.08 -2.89 -18.88
N ARG A 52 2.24 -3.72 -18.25
CA ARG A 52 0.79 -3.52 -18.06
C ARG A 52 0.36 -4.09 -16.71
N PRO A 53 -0.74 -3.59 -16.12
CA PRO A 53 -1.31 -4.16 -14.90
C PRO A 53 -1.66 -5.65 -15.08
N ASP A 54 -1.40 -6.46 -14.05
CA ASP A 54 -1.78 -7.87 -13.98
C ASP A 54 -3.26 -7.99 -13.59
N VAL A 55 -4.14 -7.87 -14.59
CA VAL A 55 -5.59 -7.86 -14.39
C VAL A 55 -6.10 -9.17 -13.79
N GLU A 56 -5.52 -10.31 -14.16
CA GLU A 56 -5.93 -11.61 -13.62
C GLU A 56 -5.60 -11.70 -12.13
N TYR A 57 -4.43 -11.23 -11.71
CA TYR A 57 -4.10 -11.20 -10.29
C TYR A 57 -4.90 -10.14 -9.52
N LEU A 58 -5.16 -8.98 -10.12
CA LEU A 58 -6.02 -7.96 -9.52
C LEU A 58 -7.45 -8.46 -9.28
N GLN A 59 -8.00 -9.31 -10.15
CA GLN A 59 -9.29 -9.96 -9.91
C GLN A 59 -9.26 -10.87 -8.67
N VAL A 60 -8.12 -11.49 -8.38
CA VAL A 60 -7.92 -12.26 -7.15
C VAL A 60 -7.82 -11.34 -5.94
N LEU A 61 -7.13 -10.20 -6.02
CA LEU A 61 -6.93 -9.32 -4.85
C LEU A 61 -8.15 -8.46 -4.50
N CYS A 62 -8.98 -8.15 -5.49
CA CYS A 62 -10.13 -7.25 -5.33
C CYS A 62 -11.41 -8.00 -4.97
N THR A 63 -12.26 -7.36 -4.18
CA THR A 63 -13.61 -7.87 -3.95
C THR A 63 -14.42 -7.83 -5.25
N PRO A 64 -15.34 -8.80 -5.49
CA PRO A 64 -16.17 -8.81 -6.70
C PRO A 64 -16.94 -7.51 -6.94
N GLU A 65 -17.34 -6.83 -5.87
CA GLU A 65 -18.06 -5.55 -5.88
C GLU A 65 -17.22 -4.39 -6.45
N SER A 66 -15.89 -4.52 -6.41
CA SER A 66 -14.95 -3.53 -6.92
C SER A 66 -14.68 -3.68 -8.42
N TRP A 67 -15.11 -4.78 -9.05
CA TRP A 67 -14.79 -5.05 -10.45
C TRP A 67 -15.48 -4.05 -11.38
N GLY A 68 -14.71 -3.49 -12.31
CA GLY A 68 -15.20 -2.49 -13.26
C GLY A 68 -15.34 -1.07 -12.71
N GLN A 69 -14.94 -0.82 -11.46
CA GLN A 69 -14.99 0.53 -10.87
C GLN A 69 -13.82 1.42 -11.31
N TRP A 70 -12.73 0.84 -11.82
CA TRP A 70 -11.49 1.57 -12.12
C TRP A 70 -10.97 1.25 -13.52
N ASP A 71 -10.30 2.23 -14.09
CA ASP A 71 -9.43 2.05 -15.24
C ASP A 71 -8.01 1.72 -14.72
N PHE A 72 -7.52 0.52 -15.03
CA PHE A 72 -6.22 0.06 -14.54
C PHE A 72 -5.03 0.79 -15.17
N ASP A 73 -5.17 1.32 -16.39
CA ASP A 73 -4.11 2.08 -17.04
C ASP A 73 -3.97 3.48 -16.40
N ASP A 74 -5.09 4.12 -16.07
CA ASP A 74 -5.08 5.38 -15.30
C ASP A 74 -4.59 5.15 -13.87
N MET A 75 -5.04 4.08 -13.21
CA MET A 75 -4.54 3.71 -11.88
C MET A 75 -3.02 3.48 -11.88
N ARG A 76 -2.50 2.79 -12.90
CA ARG A 76 -1.06 2.58 -13.06
C ARG A 76 -0.32 3.90 -13.22
N ARG A 77 -0.84 4.83 -14.02
CA ARG A 77 -0.24 6.16 -14.18
C ARG A 77 -0.17 6.90 -12.84
N ASP A 78 -1.24 6.85 -12.06
CA ASP A 78 -1.32 7.51 -10.75
C ASP A 78 -0.39 6.86 -9.71
N MET A 79 -0.26 5.53 -9.72
CA MET A 79 0.58 4.78 -8.78
C MET A 79 2.06 4.79 -9.14
N ALA A 80 2.43 5.03 -10.39
CA ALA A 80 3.82 4.98 -10.85
C ALA A 80 4.75 5.97 -10.14
N THR A 81 4.21 7.07 -9.59
CA THR A 81 4.97 8.10 -8.86
C THR A 81 4.80 7.99 -7.35
N ARG A 82 4.31 6.84 -6.86
CA ARG A 82 3.90 6.66 -5.46
C ARG A 82 4.55 5.46 -4.81
N GLY A 83 4.66 5.53 -3.48
CA GLY A 83 5.08 4.44 -2.62
C GLY A 83 3.96 4.04 -1.68
N VAL A 84 4.01 2.79 -1.21
CA VAL A 84 3.08 2.28 -0.20
C VAL A 84 3.53 2.75 1.17
N ALA A 85 2.67 3.47 1.89
CA ALA A 85 2.93 3.83 3.26
C ALA A 85 2.91 2.56 4.13
N SER A 86 3.85 2.48 5.06
CA SER A 86 4.04 1.28 5.90
C SER A 86 2.99 1.13 7.02
N ARG A 87 2.15 2.15 7.25
CA ARG A 87 1.13 2.15 8.30
C ARG A 87 -0.24 1.77 7.73
N VAL A 88 -0.90 0.82 8.40
CA VAL A 88 -2.29 0.45 8.16
C VAL A 88 -3.18 1.17 9.16
N GLU A 89 -4.15 1.92 8.66
CA GLU A 89 -5.03 2.76 9.48
C GLU A 89 -6.39 2.09 9.67
N VAL A 90 -7.04 2.39 10.79
CA VAL A 90 -8.39 1.91 11.13
C VAL A 90 -9.43 3.01 10.91
N PRO A 91 -10.68 2.67 10.55
CA PRO A 91 -11.75 3.65 10.43
C PRO A 91 -12.06 4.29 11.80
N ALA A 92 -12.61 5.51 11.77
CA ALA A 92 -12.94 6.25 12.99
C ALA A 92 -14.00 5.57 13.87
N ASN A 93 -14.88 4.78 13.24
CA ASN A 93 -15.89 3.99 13.94
C ASN A 93 -15.31 2.71 14.59
N GLY A 94 -14.01 2.42 14.40
CA GLY A 94 -13.35 1.25 14.97
C GLY A 94 -13.71 -0.09 14.32
N ASP A 95 -14.34 -0.11 13.15
CA ASP A 95 -14.72 -1.34 12.47
C ASP A 95 -13.50 -2.25 12.23
N PRO A 96 -13.45 -3.45 12.84
CA PRO A 96 -12.31 -4.34 12.72
C PRO A 96 -12.19 -4.98 11.34
N THR A 97 -13.21 -4.88 10.49
CA THR A 97 -13.29 -5.50 9.16
C THR A 97 -12.86 -4.57 8.03
N VAL A 98 -12.50 -3.31 8.33
CA VAL A 98 -12.06 -2.32 7.34
C VAL A 98 -10.69 -1.77 7.71
N ARG A 99 -9.79 -1.67 6.73
CA ARG A 99 -8.46 -1.06 6.88
C ARG A 99 -8.17 -0.12 5.73
N PHE A 100 -7.31 0.86 5.98
CA PHE A 100 -6.85 1.79 4.97
C PHE A 100 -5.34 1.77 4.86
N VAL A 101 -4.84 1.81 3.63
CA VAL A 101 -3.41 1.96 3.33
C VAL A 101 -3.24 3.16 2.42
N LYS A 102 -2.24 3.99 2.70
CA LYS A 102 -1.95 5.19 1.90
C LYS A 102 -0.93 4.87 0.81
N PHE A 103 -1.14 5.46 -0.36
CA PHE A 103 -0.11 5.63 -1.38
C PHE A 103 0.29 7.10 -1.43
N VAL A 104 1.55 7.37 -1.10
CA VAL A 104 2.12 8.72 -0.99
C VAL A 104 3.02 8.99 -2.18
N GLU A 105 3.06 10.22 -2.69
CA GLU A 105 4.04 10.61 -3.72
C GLU A 105 5.46 10.39 -3.16
N VAL A 106 6.33 9.80 -3.98
CA VAL A 106 7.76 9.66 -3.64
C VAL A 106 8.49 10.80 -4.31
N GLU A 107 8.99 11.77 -3.54
CA GLU A 107 9.95 12.75 -4.04
C GLU A 107 11.35 12.10 -4.05
N GLU A 108 12.05 12.14 -5.19
CA GLU A 108 13.33 11.42 -5.39
C GLU A 108 14.48 11.90 -4.47
N ASP A 109 14.35 13.04 -3.77
CA ASP A 109 15.47 13.70 -3.07
C ASP A 109 15.24 14.09 -1.60
N ALA A 110 14.16 13.65 -0.94
CA ALA A 110 13.91 14.00 0.46
C ALA A 110 13.76 12.76 1.37
N PRO A 111 14.53 12.65 2.47
CA PRO A 111 14.21 11.71 3.54
C PRO A 111 12.88 12.14 4.17
N MET A 112 11.77 11.59 3.68
CA MET A 112 10.46 11.96 4.15
C MET A 112 10.22 11.38 5.54
N SER A 113 10.20 12.27 6.54
CA SER A 113 9.63 11.92 7.84
C SER A 113 8.10 11.85 7.70
N THR A 114 7.49 10.84 8.32
CA THR A 114 6.03 10.68 8.36
C THR A 114 5.30 11.89 8.93
N ALA A 115 5.98 12.73 9.72
CA ALA A 115 5.47 13.97 10.31
C ALA A 115 5.36 15.16 9.34
N GLN A 116 6.11 15.16 8.22
CA GLN A 116 6.03 16.23 7.19
C GLN A 116 4.89 16.02 6.19
N LEU A 117 4.16 14.89 6.29
CA LEU A 117 2.97 14.58 5.50
C LEU A 117 1.71 15.37 5.93
N GLY A 118 1.87 16.52 6.61
CA GLY A 118 0.78 17.46 6.90
C GLY A 118 0.06 18.00 5.66
N GLY A 119 0.61 17.76 4.47
CA GLY A 119 -0.06 17.91 3.19
C GLY A 119 -0.87 16.67 2.80
N LEU A 120 -2.03 16.46 3.46
CA LEU A 120 -3.05 15.46 3.11
C LEU A 120 -3.62 15.56 1.68
N ALA A 121 -3.23 16.56 0.90
CA ALA A 121 -3.90 16.92 -0.35
C ALA A 121 -3.66 15.97 -1.53
N LYS A 122 -2.73 15.01 -1.41
CA LYS A 122 -2.38 14.13 -2.54
C LYS A 122 -2.23 12.65 -2.22
N ALA A 123 -2.58 12.15 -1.04
CA ALA A 123 -2.51 10.70 -0.79
C ALA A 123 -3.68 9.98 -1.46
N LEU A 124 -3.39 8.89 -2.17
CA LEU A 124 -4.42 7.94 -2.63
C LEU A 124 -4.60 6.88 -1.55
N ILE A 125 -5.83 6.46 -1.31
CA ILE A 125 -6.14 5.50 -0.26
C ILE A 125 -6.62 4.21 -0.90
N LEU A 126 -6.07 3.10 -0.43
CA LEU A 126 -6.59 1.77 -0.64
C LEU A 126 -7.47 1.40 0.55
N THR A 127 -8.72 1.04 0.29
CA THR A 127 -9.63 0.48 1.29
C THR A 127 -9.64 -1.04 1.17
N LEU A 128 -9.38 -1.72 2.28
CA LEU A 128 -9.34 -3.17 2.39
C LEU A 128 -10.48 -3.64 3.29
N HIS A 129 -11.19 -4.69 2.86
CA HIS A 129 -12.20 -5.38 3.66
C HIS A 129 -11.74 -6.78 4.02
N TRP A 130 -11.96 -7.17 5.27
CA TRP A 130 -11.77 -8.55 5.72
C TRP A 130 -12.88 -9.43 5.14
N ARG A 131 -12.50 -10.52 4.46
CA ARG A 131 -13.43 -11.51 3.90
C ARG A 131 -13.28 -12.82 4.66
N PRO A 132 -14.10 -13.08 5.70
CA PRO A 132 -13.96 -14.27 6.53
C PRO A 132 -14.13 -15.58 5.75
N GLU A 133 -14.92 -15.57 4.67
CA GLU A 133 -15.10 -16.71 3.76
C GLU A 133 -13.83 -17.09 2.98
N ALA A 134 -12.93 -16.14 2.79
CA ALA A 134 -11.64 -16.33 2.12
C ALA A 134 -10.46 -16.26 3.10
N ASP A 135 -10.73 -16.00 4.38
CA ASP A 135 -9.77 -15.84 5.47
C ASP A 135 -8.61 -14.89 5.11
N ARG A 136 -8.94 -13.76 4.46
CA ARG A 136 -7.96 -12.77 4.01
C ARG A 136 -8.53 -11.36 3.86
N TRP A 137 -7.64 -10.38 3.74
CA TRP A 137 -8.01 -9.03 3.30
C TRP A 137 -8.15 -8.97 1.78
N MET A 138 -9.09 -8.14 1.30
CA MET A 138 -9.31 -7.90 -0.12
C MET A 138 -9.55 -6.42 -0.40
N VAL A 139 -9.12 -5.97 -1.57
CA VAL A 139 -9.26 -4.57 -1.99
C VAL A 139 -10.71 -4.26 -2.34
N TYR A 140 -11.28 -3.28 -1.65
CA TYR A 140 -12.66 -2.83 -1.86
C TYR A 140 -12.73 -1.52 -2.65
N ALA A 141 -11.89 -0.54 -2.31
CA ALA A 141 -11.90 0.79 -2.93
C ALA A 141 -10.48 1.33 -3.14
N TYR A 142 -10.34 2.18 -4.17
CA TYR A 142 -9.14 2.95 -4.44
C TYR A 142 -9.53 4.39 -4.77
N GLY A 143 -8.83 5.37 -4.18
CA GLY A 143 -8.98 6.78 -4.51
C GLY A 143 -8.90 7.71 -3.31
N ALA A 144 -9.40 8.93 -3.47
CA ALA A 144 -9.50 9.88 -2.38
C ALA A 144 -10.63 9.48 -1.43
N VAL A 145 -10.39 9.59 -0.12
CA VAL A 145 -11.38 9.30 0.91
C VAL A 145 -11.98 10.61 1.43
N PRO A 146 -13.31 10.71 1.64
CA PRO A 146 -13.92 11.90 2.20
C PRO A 146 -13.31 12.28 3.57
N PRO A 147 -13.17 13.58 3.88
CA PRO A 147 -12.71 14.03 5.19
C PRO A 147 -13.52 13.41 6.33
N GLY A 148 -12.84 12.99 7.41
CA GLY A 148 -13.48 12.41 8.60
C GLY A 148 -13.78 10.91 8.55
N THR A 149 -13.54 10.23 7.42
CA THR A 149 -13.76 8.77 7.30
C THR A 149 -12.73 7.95 8.08
N ILE A 150 -11.49 8.43 8.12
CA ILE A 150 -10.37 7.78 8.82
C ILE A 150 -10.13 8.58 10.10
N ALA A 151 -10.06 7.91 11.24
CA ALA A 151 -9.54 8.54 12.45
C ALA A 151 -8.05 8.69 12.25
N TRP A 152 -7.65 9.77 11.60
CA TRP A 152 -6.28 10.21 11.69
C TRP A 152 -6.00 10.36 13.17
N ALA A 153 -5.08 9.54 13.69
CA ALA A 153 -4.48 9.83 14.99
C ALA A 153 -4.08 11.31 14.89
N ALA A 154 -4.64 12.13 15.78
CA ALA A 154 -4.32 13.53 15.88
C ALA A 154 -2.86 13.65 16.35
N GLU A 155 -1.92 13.32 15.47
CA GLU A 155 -0.50 13.58 15.63
C GLU A 155 -0.26 14.91 14.94
N SER A 156 -0.60 15.97 15.66
CA SER A 156 -0.11 17.31 15.38
C SER A 156 0.22 17.98 16.71
N ALA A 157 1.51 17.84 17.06
CA ALA A 157 2.35 18.77 17.83
C ALA A 157 1.98 18.99 19.32
N PRO A 158 2.97 19.23 20.19
CA PRO A 158 3.94 20.32 20.04
C PRO A 158 5.22 19.98 19.26
#